data_AF-A0AAU1GFD1-F1
#
_entry.id   AF-A0AAU1GFD1-F1
#
_cell.length_a   1.000
_cell.length_b   1.000
_cell.length_c   1.000
_cell.angle_alpha   90.00
_cell.angle_beta   90.00
_cell.angle_gamma   90.00
#
_symmetry.space_group_name_H-M   'P 1'
#
loop_
_entity.id
_entity.type
_entity.pdbx_description
1 polymer ?
#
loop_
_entity_poly.entity_id
_entity_poly.type
_entity_poly.pdbx_seq_one_letter_code
_entity_poly.pdbx_strand_id
1 'polypeptide(L)' 'MATKQANLKPTAAGEAVVQLQEALAGAGIVLPSLDSDYASPYLNLVELGRVRADVAVKLAEIVRRGTV' A
#
# COMPACT_ATOMS: atom_id res chain seq x y z
N MET A 1 -9.96 2.92 -20.16
CA MET A 1 -9.28 4.06 -19.51
C MET A 1 -8.15 3.49 -18.67
N ALA A 2 -6.95 3.36 -19.23
CA ALA A 2 -5.80 2.82 -18.51
C ALA A 2 -5.19 3.94 -17.65
N THR A 3 -5.23 3.80 -16.34
CA THR A 3 -4.48 4.68 -15.43
C THR A 3 -3.01 4.36 -15.62
N LYS A 4 -2.37 5.18 -16.46
CA LYS A 4 -0.93 5.23 -16.68
C LYS A 4 -0.26 5.40 -15.32
N GLN A 5 0.27 4.31 -14.77
CA GLN A 5 1.21 4.34 -13.66
C GLN A 5 2.40 5.19 -14.14
N ALA A 6 2.34 6.46 -13.79
CA ALA A 6 3.40 7.39 -14.06
C ALA A 6 4.59 6.94 -13.25
N ASN A 7 5.68 6.68 -13.95
CA ASN A 7 7.05 6.62 -13.46
C ASN A 7 7.34 7.85 -12.57
N LEU A 8 6.92 7.79 -11.32
CA LEU A 8 7.12 8.78 -10.27
C LEU A 8 8.04 8.15 -9.25
N LYS A 9 9.00 8.93 -8.74
CA LYS A 9 9.91 8.51 -7.67
C LYS A 9 9.12 7.78 -6.57
N PRO A 10 9.68 6.73 -5.93
CA PRO A 10 9.00 6.03 -4.85
C PRO A 10 8.46 7.05 -3.84
N THR A 11 7.15 7.13 -3.73
CA THR A 11 6.50 7.91 -2.67
C THR A 11 6.40 7.02 -1.45
N ALA A 12 6.37 7.60 -0.26
CA ALA A 12 6.18 6.81 0.97
C ALA A 12 4.89 5.97 0.91
N ALA A 13 3.85 6.48 0.23
CA ALA A 13 2.63 5.72 -0.04
C ALA A 13 2.86 4.52 -0.99
N GLY A 14 3.59 4.71 -2.09
CA GLY A 14 3.92 3.62 -3.02
C GLY A 14 4.75 2.51 -2.36
N GLU A 15 5.75 2.88 -1.54
CA GLU A 15 6.54 1.92 -0.77
C GLU A 15 5.68 1.17 0.26
N ALA A 16 4.79 1.87 0.95
CA ALA A 16 3.87 1.27 1.91
C ALA A 16 2.88 0.29 1.25
N VAL A 17 2.39 0.61 0.05
CA VAL A 17 1.53 -0.29 -0.74
C VAL A 17 2.25 -1.58 -1.08
N VAL A 18 3.48 -1.51 -1.58
CA VAL A 18 4.27 -2.70 -1.92
C VAL A 18 4.49 -3.58 -0.69
N GLN A 19 4.95 -2.98 0.42
CA GLN A 19 5.17 -3.73 1.66
C GLN A 19 3.90 -4.41 2.18
N LEU A 20 2.75 -3.74 2.07
CA LEU A 20 1.48 -4.27 2.50
C LEU A 20 0.97 -5.37 1.56
N GLN A 21 1.13 -5.20 0.24
CA GLN A 21 0.80 -6.24 -0.75
C GLN A 21 1.60 -7.51 -0.50
N GLU A 22 2.91 -7.41 -0.28
CA GLU A 22 3.77 -8.56 0.02
C GLU A 22 3.37 -9.26 1.31
N ALA A 23 3.09 -8.49 2.37
CA ALA A 23 2.65 -9.04 3.66
C ALA A 23 1.32 -9.79 3.53
N LEU A 24 0.34 -9.18 2.85
CA LEU A 24 -0.96 -9.79 2.62
C LEU A 24 -0.86 -11.04 1.73
N ALA A 25 -0.02 -11.00 0.69
CA ALA A 25 0.23 -12.15 -0.16
C ALA A 25 0.85 -13.32 0.64
N GLY A 26 1.76 -13.03 1.56
CA GLY A 26 2.29 -14.01 2.52
C GLY A 26 1.20 -14.61 3.42
N ALA A 27 0.11 -13.88 3.68
CA ALA A 27 -1.07 -14.33 4.39
C ALA A 27 -2.11 -15.05 3.52
N GLY A 28 -1.89 -15.17 2.21
CA GLY A 28 -2.90 -15.65 1.25
C GLY A 28 -4.04 -14.66 0.97
N ILE A 29 -3.88 -13.38 1.32
CA ILE A 29 -4.84 -12.30 1.08
C ILE A 29 -4.38 -11.48 -0.13
N VAL A 30 -5.28 -11.27 -1.09
CA VAL A 30 -5.05 -10.37 -2.24
C VAL A 30 -6.08 -9.27 -2.22
N LEU A 31 -5.63 -8.02 -2.27
CA LEU A 31 -6.48 -6.84 -2.43
C LEU A 31 -6.21 -6.21 -3.81
N PRO A 32 -7.02 -6.54 -4.84
CA PRO A 32 -6.76 -6.12 -6.23
C PRO A 32 -6.79 -4.60 -6.45
N SER A 33 -7.43 -3.87 -5.53
CA SER A 33 -7.60 -2.42 -5.60
C SER A 33 -6.62 -1.64 -4.71
N LEU A 34 -5.67 -2.31 -4.06
CA LEU A 34 -4.72 -1.64 -3.17
C LEU A 34 -3.70 -0.83 -3.99
N ASP A 35 -3.76 0.49 -3.87
CA ASP A 35 -2.83 1.42 -4.49
C ASP A 35 -2.61 2.65 -3.60
N SER A 36 -1.72 3.55 -4.00
CA SER A 36 -1.56 4.86 -3.39
C SER A 36 -2.73 5.79 -3.75
N ASP A 37 -3.10 6.68 -2.84
CA ASP A 37 -4.13 7.70 -3.10
C ASP A 37 -3.61 8.74 -4.10
N TYR A 38 -4.19 8.73 -5.30
CA TYR A 38 -3.87 9.68 -6.36
C TYR A 38 -4.60 11.02 -6.21
N ALA A 39 -5.67 11.09 -5.41
CA ALA A 39 -6.43 12.32 -5.20
C ALA A 39 -5.68 13.29 -4.27
N SER A 40 -4.87 12.77 -3.34
CA SER A 40 -4.08 13.59 -2.40
C SER A 40 -2.62 13.13 -2.28
N PRO A 41 -1.80 13.29 -3.34
CA PRO A 41 -0.44 12.73 -3.39
C PRO A 41 0.51 13.29 -2.31
N TYR A 42 0.27 14.52 -1.84
CA TYR A 42 1.08 15.15 -0.79
C TYR A 42 0.83 14.57 0.61
N LEU A 43 -0.28 13.86 0.81
CA LEU A 43 -0.68 13.32 2.11
C LEU A 43 -0.13 11.91 2.38
N ASN A 44 0.52 11.29 1.39
CA ASN A 44 1.06 9.92 1.48
C ASN A 44 0.02 8.92 2.03
N LEU A 45 -1.12 8.82 1.34
CA LEU A 45 -2.22 7.94 1.72
C LEU A 45 -2.28 6.72 0.80
N VAL A 46 -2.92 5.67 1.29
CA VAL A 46 -3.17 4.40 0.62
C VAL A 46 -4.68 4.25 0.43
N GLU A 47 -5.11 3.72 -0.72
CA GLU A 47 -6.49 3.39 -1.12
C GLU A 47 -7.05 2.18 -0.36
N LEU A 48 -6.88 2.21 0.96
CA LEU A 48 -7.43 1.29 1.93
C LEU A 48 -8.28 2.10 2.93
N GLY A 49 -9.17 2.95 2.41
CA GLY A 49 -9.90 3.93 3.22
C GLY A 49 -9.07 5.17 3.56
N ARG A 50 -8.09 5.54 2.72
CA ARG A 50 -7.18 6.68 2.92
C ARG A 50 -6.32 6.55 4.18
N VAL A 51 -5.74 5.36 4.35
CA VAL A 51 -4.81 5.05 5.44
C VAL A 51 -3.47 5.74 5.18
N ARG A 52 -2.85 6.30 6.22
CA ARG A 52 -1.51 6.90 6.08
C ARG A 52 -0.45 5.83 5.79
N ALA A 53 0.54 6.18 4.98
CA ALA A 53 1.65 5.28 4.62
C ALA A 53 2.33 4.64 5.84
N ASP A 54 2.55 5.38 6.93
CA ASP A 54 3.19 4.86 8.15
C ASP A 54 2.34 3.79 8.85
N VAL A 55 1.00 3.94 8.81
CA VAL A 55 0.07 2.97 9.37
C VAL A 55 -0.01 1.72 8.47
N ALA A 56 0.02 1.90 7.15
CA ALA A 56 0.05 0.79 6.20
C ALA A 56 1.33 -0.07 6.37
N VAL A 57 2.48 0.55 6.61
CA VAL A 57 3.73 -0.18 6.94
C VAL A 57 3.58 -0.97 8.25
N LYS A 58 3.04 -0.36 9.31
CA LYS A 58 2.79 -1.08 10.59
C LYS A 58 1.82 -2.23 10.42
N LEU A 59 0.79 -2.08 9.59
CA LEU A 59 -0.15 -3.15 9.27
C LEU A 59 0.58 -4.30 8.57
N ALA A 60 1.42 -4.00 7.59
CA ALA A 60 2.23 -4.99 6.89
C ALA A 60 3.14 -5.77 7.87
N GLU A 61 3.77 -5.09 8.83
CA GLU A 61 4.56 -5.74 9.88
C GLU A 61 3.73 -6.66 10.77
N ILE A 62 2.53 -6.22 11.20
CA ILE A 62 1.64 -7.04 12.03
C ILE A 62 1.21 -8.30 11.27
N VAL A 63 0.80 -8.14 10.01
CA VAL A 63 0.41 -9.26 9.15
C VAL A 63 1.57 -10.24 9.01
N ARG A 64 2.78 -9.76 8.67
CA ARG A 64 3.98 -10.61 8.56
C ARG A 64 4.26 -11.40 9.83
N ARG A 65 4.08 -10.80 11.01
CA ARG A 65 4.27 -11.50 12.30
C ARG A 65 3.17 -12.53 12.62
N GLY A 66 1.99 -12.40 12.03
CA GLY A 66 0.87 -13.33 12.24
C GLY A 66 0.87 -14.52 11.27
N THR A 67 1.65 -14.45 10.20
CA THR A 67 1.75 -15.47 9.15
C THR A 67 2.97 -16.37 9.27
N VAL A 68 3.77 -16.23 10.35
CA VAL A 68 4.92 -17.10 10.65
C VAL A 68 4.52 -18.42 11.28
#